data_AF-A0A6N9Q4H9-F1
#
_entry.id   AF-A0A6N9Q4H9-F1
#
_cell.length_a   1.000
_cell.length_b   1.000
_cell.length_c   1.000
_cell.angle_alpha   90.00
_cell.angle_beta   90.00
_cell.angle_gamma   90.00
#
_symmetry.space_group_name_H-M   'P 1'
#
loop_
_entity.id
_entity.type
_entity.pdbx_description
1 polymer ?
#
loop_
_entity_poly.entity_id
_entity_poly.type
_entity_poly.pdbx_seq_one_letter_code
_entity_poly.pdbx_strand_id
1 'polypeptide(L)'
;MQKVEFKKFTPKSVFKAIIYLLIVPSSLFIVGGLITLLVGLAIGDSAIVGMAFAIMLLYPLMFIVFYGLFGMLYAVVYNALAQKFGGLEAMIESKEDGSIEIENASNQ
;
A
#
# COMPACT_ATOMS: atom_id res chain seq x y z
N MET A 1 18.91 0.18 24.44
CA MET A 1 18.51 -0.31 23.10
C MET A 1 18.08 -1.75 23.22
N GLN A 2 16.84 -2.08 22.83
CA GLN A 2 16.33 -3.45 22.82
C GLN A 2 16.14 -3.90 21.37
N LYS A 3 16.72 -5.05 21.02
CA LYS A 3 16.54 -5.67 19.71
C LYS A 3 15.21 -6.43 19.68
N VAL A 4 14.33 -6.09 18.74
CA VAL A 4 13.03 -6.74 18.53
C VAL A 4 12.98 -7.37 17.15
N GLU A 5 12.45 -8.58 17.06
CA GLU A 5 12.36 -9.35 15.82
C GLU A 5 10.89 -9.56 15.41
N PHE A 6 10.51 -9.06 14.24
CA PHE A 6 9.19 -9.24 13.65
C PHE A 6 9.11 -10.60 12.96
N LYS A 7 8.64 -11.62 13.69
CA LYS A 7 8.46 -12.98 13.12
C LYS A 7 7.17 -13.17 12.35
N LYS A 8 6.19 -12.27 12.52
CA LYS A 8 4.86 -12.43 11.95
C LYS A 8 4.19 -11.11 11.63
N PHE A 9 3.71 -10.97 10.40
CA PHE A 9 2.75 -9.94 10.01
C PHE A 9 1.35 -10.55 9.88
N THR A 10 0.34 -9.82 10.35
CA THR A 10 -1.06 -10.22 10.11
C THR A 10 -1.44 -9.81 8.68
N PRO A 11 -1.85 -10.73 7.79
CA PRO A 11 -2.16 -10.40 6.40
C PRO A 11 -3.20 -9.28 6.27
N LYS A 12 -4.24 -9.29 7.12
CA LYS A 12 -5.25 -8.21 7.16
C LYS A 12 -4.64 -6.83 7.48
N SER A 13 -3.62 -6.75 8.32
CA SER A 13 -2.94 -5.49 8.64
C SER A 13 -2.09 -5.01 7.47
N VAL A 14 -1.40 -5.93 6.77
CA VAL A 14 -0.64 -5.62 5.55
C VAL A 14 -1.57 -5.12 4.44
N PHE A 15 -2.72 -5.75 4.26
CA PHE A 15 -3.75 -5.28 3.33
C PHE A 15 -4.19 -3.85 3.61
N LYS A 16 -4.47 -3.52 4.87
CA LYS A 16 -4.84 -2.15 5.28
C LYS A 16 -3.71 -1.16 5.01
N ALA A 17 -2.47 -1.52 5.35
CA ALA A 17 -1.31 -0.67 5.09
C ALA A 17 -1.16 -0.37 3.59
N ILE A 18 -1.36 -1.38 2.74
CA ILE A 18 -1.34 -1.20 1.28
C ILE A 18 -2.48 -0.31 0.81
N ILE A 19 -3.70 -0.46 1.34
CA ILE A 19 -4.79 0.47 1.03
C ILE A 19 -4.37 1.90 1.34
N TYR A 20 -3.84 2.17 2.54
CA TYR A 20 -3.42 3.53 2.91
C TYR A 20 -2.34 4.08 1.98
N LEU A 21 -1.36 3.25 1.59
CA LEU A 21 -0.34 3.65 0.62
C LEU A 21 -0.92 3.92 -0.78
N LEU A 22 -1.97 3.19 -1.18
CA LEU A 22 -2.60 3.32 -2.49
C LEU A 22 -3.63 4.45 -2.59
N ILE A 23 -4.01 5.11 -1.49
CA ILE A 23 -4.92 6.26 -1.52
C ILE A 23 -4.37 7.37 -2.42
N VAL A 24 -3.08 7.69 -2.29
CA VAL A 24 -2.44 8.77 -3.07
C VAL A 24 -2.48 8.47 -4.58
N PRO A 25 -1.95 7.34 -5.10
CA PRO A 25 -2.02 7.06 -6.53
C PRO A 25 -3.46 6.88 -7.02
N SER A 26 -4.35 6.29 -6.22
CA SER A 26 -5.78 6.18 -6.59
C SER A 26 -6.43 7.54 -6.76
N SER A 27 -6.08 8.51 -5.91
CA SER A 27 -6.59 9.88 -6.01
C SER A 27 -6.12 10.56 -7.31
N LEU A 28 -4.88 10.32 -7.74
CA LEU A 28 -4.36 10.84 -9.01
C LEU A 28 -5.12 10.26 -10.22
N PHE A 29 -5.43 8.97 -10.21
CA PHE A 29 -6.25 8.35 -11.24
C PHE A 29 -7.66 8.94 -11.29
N ILE A 30 -8.27 9.21 -10.13
CA ILE A 30 -9.58 9.86 -10.07
C ILE A 30 -9.54 11.25 -10.69
N VAL A 31 -8.56 12.07 -10.31
CA VAL A 31 -8.38 13.43 -10.87
C VAL A 31 -8.11 13.37 -12.38
N GLY A 32 -7.22 12.50 -12.83
CA GLY A 32 -6.93 12.30 -14.25
C GLY A 32 -8.18 11.86 -15.04
N GLY A 33 -8.93 10.91 -14.49
CA GLY A 33 -10.19 10.44 -15.07
C GLY A 33 -11.25 11.55 -15.15
N LEU A 34 -11.36 12.41 -14.14
CA LEU A 34 -12.25 13.58 -14.18
C LEU A 34 -11.86 14.56 -15.30
N ILE A 35 -10.57 14.83 -15.49
CA ILE A 35 -10.09 15.69 -16.58
C ILE A 35 -10.44 15.05 -17.93
N THR A 36 -10.16 13.76 -18.11
CA THR A 36 -10.52 13.03 -19.34
C THR A 36 -12.02 13.04 -19.60
N LEU A 37 -12.84 12.92 -18.55
CA LEU A 37 -14.30 12.98 -18.65
C LEU A 37 -14.76 14.34 -19.17
N LEU A 38 -14.25 15.43 -18.60
CA LEU A 38 -14.60 16.79 -19.03
C LEU A 38 -14.20 17.04 -20.49
N VAL A 39 -13.03 16.56 -20.92
CA VAL A 39 -12.58 16.65 -22.31
C VAL A 39 -13.50 15.85 -23.23
N GLY A 40 -13.81 14.60 -22.89
CA GLY A 40 -14.70 13.74 -23.69
C GLY A 40 -16.09 14.35 -23.85
N LEU A 41 -16.65 14.93 -22.79
CA LEU A 41 -17.93 15.63 -22.83
C LEU A 41 -17.87 16.90 -23.69
N ALA A 42 -16.78 17.68 -23.60
CA ALA A 42 -16.62 18.91 -24.37
C ALA A 42 -16.54 18.68 -25.88
N ILE A 43 -15.98 17.55 -26.32
CA ILE A 43 -15.82 17.21 -27.74
C ILE A 43 -16.89 16.24 -28.26
N GLY A 44 -17.77 15.74 -27.39
CA GLY A 44 -18.85 14.81 -27.76
C GLY A 44 -18.38 13.39 -28.08
N ASP A 45 -17.19 12.99 -27.63
CA ASP A 45 -16.62 11.66 -27.91
C ASP A 45 -16.98 10.65 -26.81
N SER A 46 -17.95 9.79 -27.14
CA SER A 46 -18.40 8.72 -26.24
C SER A 46 -17.31 7.70 -25.87
N ALA A 47 -16.30 7.48 -26.71
CA ALA A 47 -15.21 6.55 -26.41
C ALA A 47 -14.29 7.12 -25.33
N ILE A 48 -13.98 8.42 -25.39
CA ILE A 48 -13.19 9.11 -24.37
C ILE A 48 -13.94 9.15 -23.04
N VAL A 49 -15.25 9.41 -23.07
CA VAL A 49 -16.10 9.33 -21.87
C VAL A 49 -16.05 7.93 -21.24
N GLY A 50 -16.15 6.87 -22.04
CA GLY A 50 -16.01 5.49 -21.56
C GLY A 50 -14.63 5.20 -20.93
N MET A 51 -13.56 5.67 -21.58
CA MET A 51 -12.19 5.56 -21.04
C MET A 51 -12.04 6.31 -19.71
N ALA A 52 -12.65 7.49 -19.57
CA ALA A 52 -12.61 8.28 -18.35
C ALA A 52 -13.17 7.52 -17.14
N PHE A 53 -14.28 6.79 -17.32
CA PHE A 53 -14.84 5.93 -16.26
C PHE A 53 -13.91 4.77 -15.90
N ALA A 54 -13.25 4.16 -16.89
CA ALA A 54 -12.26 3.11 -16.63
C ALA A 54 -11.08 3.66 -15.81
N ILE A 55 -10.59 4.86 -16.14
CA ILE A 55 -9.51 5.52 -15.42
C ILE A 55 -9.92 5.91 -14.00
N MET A 56 -11.10 6.49 -13.84
CA MET A 56 -11.57 7.04 -12.57
C MET A 56 -11.98 5.95 -11.56
N LEU A 57 -12.54 4.83 -12.04
CA LEU A 57 -13.15 3.81 -11.16
C LEU A 57 -12.47 2.45 -11.29
N LEU A 58 -12.33 1.93 -12.51
CA LEU A 58 -11.88 0.56 -12.73
C LEU A 58 -10.42 0.38 -12.32
N TYR A 59 -9.52 1.26 -12.77
CA TYR A 59 -8.09 1.13 -12.47
C TYR A 59 -7.77 1.26 -10.97
N PRO A 60 -8.26 2.27 -10.22
CA PRO A 60 -8.04 2.35 -8.78
C PRO A 60 -8.55 1.13 -8.03
N LEU A 61 -9.75 0.64 -8.37
CA LEU A 61 -10.33 -0.54 -7.76
C LEU A 61 -9.46 -1.78 -8.02
N MET A 62 -9.05 -1.99 -9.28
CA MET A 62 -8.15 -3.09 -9.64
C MET A 62 -6.83 -2.97 -8.88
N PHE A 63 -6.22 -1.80 -8.82
CA PHE A 63 -4.96 -1.58 -8.10
C PHE A 63 -5.08 -1.96 -6.63
N ILE A 64 -6.10 -1.44 -5.93
CA ILE A 64 -6.32 -1.73 -4.51
C ILE A 64 -6.52 -3.24 -4.29
N VAL A 65 -7.36 -3.87 -5.09
CA VAL A 65 -7.66 -5.30 -4.94
C VAL A 65 -6.43 -6.14 -5.22
N PHE A 66 -5.77 -5.97 -6.38
CA PHE A 66 -4.63 -6.80 -6.75
C PHE A 66 -3.44 -6.57 -5.83
N TYR A 67 -2.99 -5.33 -5.63
CA TYR A 67 -1.85 -5.06 -4.75
C TYR A 67 -2.14 -5.45 -3.31
N GLY A 68 -3.37 -5.24 -2.83
CA GLY A 68 -3.77 -5.70 -1.50
C GLY A 68 -3.70 -7.22 -1.37
N LEU A 69 -4.28 -7.97 -2.31
CA LEU A 69 -4.25 -9.43 -2.31
C LEU A 69 -2.81 -9.96 -2.41
N PHE A 70 -1.99 -9.40 -3.31
CA PHE A 70 -0.58 -9.77 -3.41
C PHE A 70 0.18 -9.44 -2.13
N GLY A 71 -0.09 -8.30 -1.49
CA GLY A 71 0.50 -7.96 -0.20
C GLY A 71 0.16 -8.94 0.92
N MET A 72 -1.08 -9.42 0.96
CA MET A 72 -1.46 -10.49 1.89
C MET A 72 -0.69 -11.78 1.59
N LEU A 73 -0.54 -12.14 0.32
CA LEU A 73 0.25 -13.30 -0.09
C LEU A 73 1.72 -13.15 0.33
N TYR A 74 2.31 -11.98 0.11
CA TYR A 74 3.66 -11.66 0.57
C TYR A 74 3.79 -11.81 2.09
N ALA A 75 2.80 -11.34 2.86
CA ALA A 75 2.80 -11.51 4.32
C ALA A 75 2.78 -12.99 4.72
N VAL A 76 1.99 -13.82 4.01
CA VAL A 76 1.94 -15.28 4.27
C VAL A 76 3.29 -15.94 3.94
N VAL A 77 3.88 -15.64 2.78
CA VAL A 77 5.18 -16.19 2.39
C VAL A 77 6.27 -15.74 3.36
N TYR A 78 6.29 -14.45 3.71
CA TYR A 78 7.22 -13.91 4.70
C TYR A 78 7.11 -14.65 6.03
N ASN A 79 5.89 -14.82 6.57
CA ASN A 79 5.69 -15.52 7.84
C ASN A 79 6.19 -16.97 7.80
N ALA A 80 6.05 -17.66 6.67
CA ALA A 80 6.54 -19.02 6.49
C ALA A 80 8.07 -19.07 6.45
N LEU A 81 8.72 -18.09 5.82
CA LEU A 81 10.18 -18.01 5.71
C LEU A 81 10.83 -17.51 7.00
N ALA A 82 10.24 -16.53 7.68
CA ALA A 82 10.77 -15.95 8.91
C ALA A 82 10.89 -16.98 10.05
N GLN A 83 10.03 -18.00 10.06
CA GLN A 83 10.13 -19.13 10.99
C GLN A 83 11.40 -19.97 10.79
N LYS A 84 11.94 -20.01 9.56
CA LYS A 84 13.10 -20.83 9.22
C LYS A 84 14.40 -20.04 9.15
N PHE A 85 14.34 -18.79 8.69
CA PHE A 85 15.52 -17.99 8.36
C PHE A 85 15.74 -16.80 9.31
N GLY A 86 14.85 -16.56 10.26
CA GLY A 86 14.83 -15.34 11.06
C GLY A 86 13.98 -14.23 10.42
N GLY A 87 13.43 -13.36 11.25
CA GLY A 87 12.55 -12.26 10.89
C GLY A 87 13.28 -10.92 10.71
N LEU A 88 12.50 -9.87 10.53
CA LEU A 88 12.99 -8.50 10.41
C LEU A 88 13.39 -7.99 11.79
N GLU A 89 14.60 -7.50 11.93
CA GLU A 89 15.12 -6.98 13.18
C GLU A 89 14.98 -5.45 13.23
N ALA A 90 14.53 -4.93 14.37
CA ALA A 90 14.47 -3.51 14.64
C ALA A 90 15.10 -3.22 16.00
N MET A 91 15.85 -2.12 16.07
CA MET A 91 16.37 -1.58 17.32
C MET A 91 15.32 -0.61 17.87
N ILE A 92 14.87 -0.86 19.10
CA ILE A 92 13.98 0.05 19.82
C ILE A 92 14.79 0.81 20.88
N GLU A 93 14.75 2.13 20.80
CA GLU A 93 15.10 2.99 21.93
C GLU A 93 13.85 3.32 22.72
N SER A 94 13.76 2.82 23.94
CA SER A 94 12.71 3.22 24.88
C SER A 94 13.11 4.56 25.50
N LYS A 95 12.34 5.62 25.20
CA LYS A 95 12.44 6.90 25.90
C LYS A 95 11.66 6.84 27.21
N GLU A 96 12.10 7.62 28.21
CA GLU A 96 11.50 7.65 29.55
C GLU A 96 10.01 8.10 29.57
N ASP A 97 9.49 8.65 28.48
CA ASP A 97 8.08 9.06 28.34
C ASP A 97 7.13 7.94 27.88
N GLY A 98 7.65 6.72 27.64
CA GLY A 98 6.88 5.57 27.16
C GLY A 98 6.64 5.54 25.65
N SER A 99 7.21 6.48 24.88
CA SER A 99 7.24 6.43 23.42
C SER A 99 8.34 5.50 22.90
N ILE A 100 8.03 4.82 21.80
CA ILE A 100 8.94 3.89 21.10
C ILE A 100 9.40 4.57 19.82
N GLU A 101 10.68 4.95 19.76
CA GLU A 101 11.33 5.35 18.51
C GLU A 101 12.01 4.13 17.88
N ILE A 102 11.68 3.89 16.60
CA ILE A 102 12.27 2.80 15.81
C ILE A 102 13.36 3.43 14.95
N GLU A 103 14.62 3.18 15.28
CA GLU A 103 15.76 3.59 14.46
C GLU A 103 16.04 2.48 13.43
N ASN A 104 16.04 2.84 12.14
CA ASN A 104 16.36 1.88 11.08
C ASN A 104 17.85 1.52 11.13
N ALA A 105 18.14 0.21 11.08
CA ALA A 105 19.50 -0.36 11.12
C ALA A 105 20.39 -0.04 9.90
N SER A 106 20.07 0.97 9.08
CA SER A 106 20.87 1.36 7.92
C SER A 106 21.91 2.45 8.19
N ASN A 107 22.10 2.86 9.45
CA ASN A 107 23.07 3.89 9.85
C ASN A 107 24.26 3.33 10.64
N GLN A 108 24.61 2.05 10.42
CA GLN A 108 25.91 1.50 10.83
C GLN A 108 26.82 1.29 9.63
#